data_AF-X1IWF7-F1
#
_entry.id   AF-X1IWF7-F1
#
_cell.length_a   1.000
_cell.length_b   1.000
_cell.length_c   1.000
_cell.angle_alpha   90.00
_cell.angle_beta   90.00
_cell.angle_gamma   90.00
#
_symmetry.space_group_name_H-M   'P 1'
#
loop_
_entity.id
_entity.type
_entity.pdbx_description
1 polymer ?
#
loop_
_entity_poly.entity_id
_entity_poly.type
_entity_poly.pdbx_seq_one_letter_code
_entity_poly.pdbx_strand_id
1 'polypeptide(L)'
;VQVAGLLEAAGIDAIELSGGMSLPVSKYFFSRVSKTDSKEEVYYRDSAKLYKAKISVPLILVGGIRSYEVASELVEKELADYISLCRPLIREPDLIKRWQDGDIKKAKCISCNGCFKPARAGKGLYCNPMVWRSGL
;
A
#
# COMPACT_ATOMS: atom_id res chain seq x y z
N VAL A 1 -13.16 -12.85 3.53
CA VAL A 1 -14.43 -12.33 2.97
C VAL A 1 -15.66 -12.60 3.84
N GLN A 2 -15.77 -13.73 4.57
CA GLN A 2 -16.92 -13.96 5.47
C GLN A 2 -17.03 -12.88 6.57
N VAL A 3 -15.92 -12.61 7.28
CA VAL A 3 -15.85 -11.54 8.29
C VAL A 3 -16.22 -10.18 7.70
N ALA A 4 -15.80 -9.90 6.47
CA ALA A 4 -16.14 -8.65 5.78
C ALA A 4 -17.65 -8.48 5.61
N GLY A 5 -18.36 -9.54 5.18
CA GLY A 5 -19.82 -9.52 5.09
C GLY A 5 -20.52 -9.41 6.46
N LEU A 6 -19.93 -9.96 7.53
CA LEU A 6 -20.47 -9.78 8.89
C LEU A 6 -20.32 -8.33 9.37
N LEU A 7 -19.18 -7.70 9.08
CA LEU A 7 -18.94 -6.28 9.43
C LEU A 7 -19.82 -5.34 8.61
N GLU A 8 -20.04 -5.65 7.34
CA GLU A 8 -21.00 -4.94 6.49
C GLU A 8 -22.43 -5.05 7.03
N ALA A 9 -22.88 -6.25 7.41
CA ALA A 9 -24.20 -6.44 8.03
C ALA A 9 -24.32 -5.70 9.38
N ALA A 10 -23.20 -5.47 10.07
CA ALA A 10 -23.13 -4.67 11.29
C ALA A 10 -23.06 -3.15 11.03
N GLY A 11 -23.00 -2.71 9.77
CA GLY A 11 -23.05 -1.30 9.38
C GLY A 11 -21.69 -0.59 9.26
N ILE A 12 -20.60 -1.31 8.95
CA ILE A 12 -19.31 -0.65 8.66
C ILE A 12 -19.39 0.19 7.37
N ASP A 13 -18.76 1.36 7.34
CA ASP A 13 -18.82 2.27 6.18
C ASP A 13 -17.86 1.88 5.03
N ALA A 14 -16.75 1.20 5.33
CA ALA A 14 -15.75 0.81 4.34
C ALA A 14 -14.82 -0.28 4.91
N ILE A 15 -14.10 -0.97 4.01
CA ILE A 15 -13.10 -1.98 4.39
C ILE A 15 -11.75 -1.65 3.74
N GLU A 16 -10.72 -1.43 4.55
CA GLU A 16 -9.34 -1.38 4.08
C GLU A 16 -8.70 -2.78 4.09
N LEU A 17 -8.40 -3.31 2.90
CA LEU A 17 -7.80 -4.64 2.75
C LEU A 17 -6.27 -4.56 2.86
N SER A 18 -5.77 -5.00 4.01
CA SER A 18 -4.35 -5.24 4.25
C SER A 18 -4.09 -6.70 4.62
N GLY A 19 -2.82 -7.05 4.82
CA GLY A 19 -2.44 -8.40 5.19
C GLY A 19 -0.98 -8.52 5.58
N GLY A 20 -0.62 -9.72 6.01
CA GLY A 20 0.72 -10.08 6.44
C GLY A 20 0.78 -10.40 7.93
N MET A 21 1.79 -11.16 8.30
CA MET A 21 2.03 -11.65 9.66
C MET A 21 3.32 -11.04 10.20
N SER A 22 3.35 -10.76 11.50
CA SER A 22 4.53 -10.23 12.19
C SER A 22 5.64 -11.26 12.42
N LEU A 23 5.38 -12.52 12.09
CA LEU A 23 6.36 -13.59 12.14
C LEU A 23 7.24 -13.56 10.88
N PRO A 24 8.57 -13.67 11.00
CA PRO A 24 9.51 -13.69 9.89
C PRO A 24 9.49 -15.03 9.12
N VAL A 25 8.32 -15.68 9.01
CA VAL A 25 8.09 -16.77 8.07
C VAL A 25 7.84 -16.15 6.69
N SER A 26 8.70 -16.54 5.76
CA SER A 26 8.91 -15.94 4.45
C SER A 26 7.62 -15.79 3.63
N LYS A 27 7.64 -14.82 2.70
CA LYS A 27 6.57 -14.32 1.79
C LYS A 27 5.35 -13.60 2.40
N TYR A 28 4.99 -13.85 3.65
CA TYR A 28 3.82 -13.22 4.29
C TYR A 28 4.16 -12.10 5.28
N PHE A 29 5.41 -11.64 5.35
CA PHE A 29 5.78 -10.56 6.24
C PHE A 29 5.08 -9.24 5.86
N PHE A 30 4.53 -8.53 6.85
CA PHE A 30 3.77 -7.28 6.63
C PHE A 30 4.61 -6.19 5.96
N SER A 31 5.92 -6.17 6.21
CA SER A 31 6.84 -5.18 5.66
C SER A 31 7.72 -5.76 4.57
N ARG A 32 7.13 -5.97 3.38
CA ARG A 32 7.83 -6.50 2.21
C ARG A 32 8.92 -5.53 1.75
N VAL A 33 10.15 -6.02 1.67
CA VAL A 33 11.26 -5.34 1.00
C VAL A 33 11.08 -5.60 -0.50
N SER A 34 10.90 -4.52 -1.25
CA SER A 34 11.08 -4.60 -2.70
C SER A 34 12.58 -4.53 -2.93
N LYS A 35 13.19 -5.58 -3.51
CA LYS A 35 14.47 -5.39 -4.19
C LYS A 35 14.27 -4.32 -5.26
N THR A 36 15.32 -3.59 -5.61
CA THR A 36 15.34 -2.37 -6.43
C THR A 36 14.69 -2.47 -7.83
N ASP A 37 14.13 -3.61 -8.22
CA ASP A 37 13.40 -3.83 -9.47
C ASP A 37 12.14 -4.72 -9.31
N SER A 38 11.64 -4.95 -8.08
CA SER A 38 10.44 -5.77 -7.94
C SER A 38 9.23 -5.02 -8.51
N LYS A 39 8.78 -5.49 -9.68
CA LYS A 39 7.58 -5.03 -10.40
C LYS A 39 6.27 -5.34 -9.67
N GLU A 40 6.34 -6.00 -8.52
CA GLU A 40 5.15 -6.41 -7.78
C GLU A 40 4.56 -5.21 -7.03
N GLU A 41 3.58 -4.59 -7.68
CA GLU A 41 2.56 -3.76 -7.03
C GLU A 41 1.29 -4.59 -6.87
N VAL A 42 0.37 -4.14 -6.01
CA VAL A 42 -0.93 -4.79 -5.82
C VAL A 42 -0.81 -6.19 -5.19
N TYR A 43 -0.14 -6.27 -4.04
CA TYR A 43 0.08 -7.53 -3.30
C TYR A 43 -1.20 -8.35 -3.01
N TYR A 44 -2.35 -7.69 -2.97
CA TYR A 44 -3.64 -8.28 -2.61
C TYR A 44 -4.64 -8.29 -3.77
N ARG A 45 -4.18 -8.24 -5.04
CA ARG A 45 -5.06 -8.19 -6.22
C ARG A 45 -6.14 -9.27 -6.22
N ASP A 46 -5.77 -10.54 -6.02
CA ASP A 46 -6.74 -11.63 -6.06
C ASP A 46 -7.64 -11.65 -4.82
N SER A 47 -7.13 -11.19 -3.67
CA SER A 47 -7.97 -10.98 -2.50
C SER A 47 -8.99 -9.87 -2.75
N ALA A 48 -8.61 -8.76 -3.38
CA ALA A 48 -9.52 -7.65 -3.69
C ALA A 48 -10.70 -8.11 -4.57
N LYS A 49 -10.44 -8.94 -5.59
CA LYS A 49 -11.51 -9.56 -6.42
C LYS A 49 -12.51 -10.35 -5.57
N LEU A 50 -12.02 -11.18 -4.63
CA LEU A 50 -12.88 -11.95 -3.74
C LEU A 50 -13.71 -11.05 -2.82
N TYR A 51 -13.16 -9.92 -2.39
CA TYR A 51 -13.89 -8.94 -1.58
C TYR A 51 -14.96 -8.23 -2.41
N LYS A 52 -14.62 -7.67 -3.59
CA LYS A 52 -15.60 -6.99 -4.48
C LYS A 52 -16.75 -7.90 -4.92
N ALA A 53 -16.53 -9.21 -5.00
CA ALA A 53 -17.59 -10.18 -5.27
C ALA A 53 -18.52 -10.46 -4.06
N LYS A 54 -18.17 -10.00 -2.85
CA LYS A 54 -18.85 -10.38 -1.60
C LYS A 54 -19.46 -9.22 -0.82
N ILE A 55 -18.86 -8.03 -0.88
CA ILE A 55 -19.31 -6.83 -0.14
C ILE A 55 -19.76 -5.74 -1.13
N SER A 56 -20.67 -4.88 -0.71
CA SER A 56 -21.10 -3.67 -1.41
C SER A 56 -20.51 -2.39 -0.82
N VAL A 57 -20.06 -2.40 0.43
CA VAL A 57 -19.35 -1.25 1.02
C VAL A 57 -18.01 -0.99 0.31
N PRO A 58 -17.55 0.27 0.23
CA PRO A 58 -16.30 0.62 -0.42
C PRO A 58 -15.09 -0.18 0.06
N LEU A 59 -14.30 -0.68 -0.89
CA LEU A 59 -13.05 -1.38 -0.67
C LEU A 59 -11.86 -0.44 -0.89
N ILE A 60 -11.05 -0.23 0.14
CA ILE A 60 -9.80 0.53 0.08
C ILE A 60 -8.64 -0.45 -0.03
N LEU A 61 -7.83 -0.36 -1.09
CA LEU A 61 -6.76 -1.32 -1.36
C LEU A 61 -5.38 -0.73 -1.06
N VAL A 62 -4.67 -1.34 -0.12
CA VAL A 62 -3.22 -1.17 0.05
C VAL A 62 -2.48 -2.34 -0.61
N GLY A 63 -1.16 -2.26 -0.73
CA GLY A 63 -0.35 -3.40 -1.17
C GLY A 63 0.80 -3.03 -2.10
N GLY A 64 1.64 -2.08 -1.68
CA GLY A 64 2.81 -1.69 -2.47
C GLY A 64 2.49 -0.90 -3.73
N ILE A 65 1.35 -0.23 -3.79
CA ILE A 65 0.98 0.65 -4.91
C ILE A 65 1.82 1.93 -4.85
N ARG A 66 2.41 2.33 -5.97
CA ARG A 66 3.38 3.43 -6.14
C ARG A 66 3.31 4.08 -7.51
N SER A 67 2.76 3.42 -8.52
CA SER A 67 2.56 3.99 -9.86
C SER A 67 1.16 4.57 -9.98
N TYR A 68 1.05 5.75 -10.57
CA TYR A 68 -0.23 6.41 -10.79
C TYR A 68 -1.13 5.57 -11.70
N GLU A 69 -0.57 5.03 -12.78
CA GLU A 69 -1.28 4.23 -13.76
C GLU A 69 -1.83 2.94 -13.14
N VAL A 70 -1.06 2.30 -12.25
CA VAL A 70 -1.52 1.12 -11.51
C VAL A 70 -2.66 1.48 -10.56
N ALA A 71 -2.56 2.61 -9.84
CA ALA A 71 -3.62 3.08 -8.96
C ALA A 71 -4.90 3.39 -9.75
N SER A 72 -4.79 4.10 -10.88
CA SER A 72 -5.90 4.45 -11.77
C SER A 72 -6.58 3.21 -12.32
N GLU A 73 -5.81 2.25 -12.84
CA GLU A 73 -6.32 1.00 -13.41
C GLU A 73 -7.13 0.19 -12.38
N LEU A 74 -6.71 0.17 -11.11
CA LEU A 74 -7.42 -0.56 -10.06
C LEU A 74 -8.81 0.03 -9.77
N VAL A 75 -8.93 1.36 -9.83
CA VAL A 75 -10.20 2.05 -9.63
C VAL A 75 -11.07 1.95 -10.89
N GLU A 76 -10.50 2.21 -12.06
CA GLU A 76 -11.20 2.13 -13.36
C GLU A 76 -11.77 0.73 -13.65
N LYS A 77 -11.07 -0.32 -13.21
CA LYS A 77 -11.52 -1.72 -13.35
C LYS A 77 -12.35 -2.23 -12.16
N GLU A 78 -12.77 -1.34 -11.26
CA GLU A 78 -13.58 -1.64 -10.08
C GLU A 78 -12.98 -2.73 -9.17
N LEU A 79 -11.65 -2.87 -9.18
CA LEU A 79 -10.93 -3.79 -8.28
C LEU A 79 -10.75 -3.19 -6.88
N ALA A 80 -10.86 -1.87 -6.75
CA ALA A 80 -10.92 -1.13 -5.50
C ALA A 80 -11.67 0.18 -5.73
N ASP A 81 -12.33 0.70 -4.70
CA ASP A 81 -13.01 2.01 -4.76
C ASP A 81 -12.06 3.14 -4.38
N TYR A 82 -11.06 2.83 -3.53
CA TYR A 82 -10.01 3.76 -3.13
C TYR A 82 -8.66 3.06 -3.02
N ILE A 83 -7.58 3.84 -3.11
CA ILE A 83 -6.20 3.36 -2.98
C ILE A 83 -5.60 3.90 -1.69
N SER A 84 -5.08 3.00 -0.85
CA SER A 84 -4.36 3.36 0.37
C SER A 84 -2.85 3.41 0.12
N LEU A 85 -2.24 4.55 0.47
CA LEU A 85 -0.81 4.82 0.35
C LEU A 85 -0.23 5.16 1.73
N CYS A 86 0.92 4.59 2.04
CA CYS A 86 1.64 4.87 3.29
C CYS A 86 3.08 5.32 2.99
N ARG A 87 3.98 4.37 2.74
CA ARG A 87 5.42 4.65 2.50
C ARG A 87 5.70 5.63 1.35
N PRO A 88 4.92 5.68 0.25
CA PRO A 88 5.04 6.73 -0.76
C PRO A 88 4.86 8.14 -0.19
N LEU A 89 3.83 8.38 0.62
CA LEU A 89 3.54 9.67 1.23
C LEU A 89 4.58 10.08 2.28
N ILE A 90 5.21 9.12 2.95
CA ILE A 90 6.34 9.40 3.86
C ILE A 90 7.56 9.93 3.09
N ARG A 91 7.79 9.48 1.85
CA ARG A 91 8.91 9.92 1.01
C ARG A 91 8.60 11.20 0.24
N GLU A 92 7.36 11.34 -0.21
CA GLU A 92 6.85 12.44 -1.02
C GLU A 92 5.50 12.90 -0.46
N PRO A 93 5.49 13.81 0.54
CA PRO A 93 4.26 14.31 1.14
C PRO A 93 3.32 15.01 0.14
N ASP A 94 3.89 15.53 -0.95
CA ASP A 94 3.21 16.20 -2.06
C ASP A 94 2.84 15.24 -3.21
N LEU A 95 3.00 13.92 -3.05
CA LEU A 95 2.81 12.93 -4.12
C LEU A 95 1.47 13.06 -4.86
N ILE A 96 0.37 13.23 -4.12
CA ILE A 96 -0.98 13.33 -4.72
C ILE A 96 -1.11 14.59 -5.55
N LYS A 97 -0.64 15.73 -5.03
CA LYS A 97 -0.62 17.00 -5.76
C LYS A 97 0.28 16.89 -7.00
N ARG A 98 1.45 16.27 -6.88
CA ARG A 98 2.37 16.03 -8.00
C ARG A 98 1.73 15.21 -9.12
N TRP A 99 1.00 14.14 -8.79
CA TRP A 99 0.23 13.36 -9.75
C TRP A 99 -0.91 14.17 -10.38
N GLN A 100 -1.64 14.95 -9.57
CA GLN A 100 -2.72 15.82 -10.04
C GLN A 100 -2.21 16.92 -11.00
N ASP A 101 -1.01 17.44 -10.77
CA ASP A 101 -0.35 18.46 -11.60
C ASP A 101 0.25 17.86 -12.91
N GLY A 102 0.05 16.56 -13.16
CA GLY A 102 0.46 15.87 -14.40
C GLY A 102 1.82 15.18 -14.34
N ASP A 103 2.59 15.32 -13.26
CA ASP A 103 3.82 14.52 -13.06
C ASP A 103 3.47 13.14 -12.48
N ILE A 104 2.97 12.26 -13.34
CA ILE A 104 2.51 10.91 -12.99
C ILE A 104 3.63 9.88 -12.75
N LYS A 105 4.90 10.31 -12.71
CA LYS A 105 6.02 9.39 -12.45
C LYS A 105 5.80 8.60 -11.17
N LYS A 106 6.21 7.33 -11.20
CA LYS A 106 6.19 6.41 -10.05
C LYS A 106 6.80 7.05 -8.80
N ALA A 107 6.17 6.82 -7.65
CA ALA A 107 6.65 7.33 -6.37
C ALA A 107 8.07 6.83 -6.05
N LYS A 108 8.89 7.71 -5.50
CA LYS A 108 10.32 7.50 -5.17
C LYS A 108 10.56 6.50 -4.04
N CYS A 109 9.51 6.05 -3.35
CA CYS A 109 9.66 5.09 -2.26
C CYS A 109 9.98 3.69 -2.78
N ILE A 110 11.17 3.19 -2.47
CA ILE A 110 11.64 1.86 -2.90
C ILE A 110 11.30 0.73 -1.92
N SER A 111 10.64 1.03 -0.80
CA SER A 111 10.32 0.01 0.22
C SER A 111 11.53 -0.68 0.85
N CYS A 112 12.61 0.08 1.07
CA CYS A 112 13.80 -0.36 1.83
C CYS A 112 13.56 -0.49 3.34
N ASN A 113 12.35 -0.19 3.83
CA ASN A 113 12.00 -0.18 5.25
C ASN A 113 12.84 0.79 6.13
N GLY A 114 13.61 1.70 5.51
CA GLY A 114 14.44 2.67 6.21
C GLY A 114 13.66 3.66 7.09
N CYS A 115 12.37 3.87 6.79
CA CYS A 115 11.46 4.68 7.61
C CYS A 115 11.18 4.06 9.00
N PHE A 116 11.35 2.74 9.18
CA PHE A 116 11.18 2.12 10.49
C PHE A 116 12.31 2.46 11.47
N LYS A 117 13.53 2.77 10.97
CA LYS A 117 14.68 3.08 11.83
C LYS A 117 14.41 4.27 12.76
N PRO A 118 14.06 5.48 12.26
CA PRO A 118 13.75 6.60 13.13
C PRO A 118 12.49 6.36 13.97
N ALA A 119 11.47 5.70 13.41
CA ALA A 119 10.23 5.41 14.13
C ALA A 119 10.48 4.54 15.38
N ARG A 120 11.26 3.45 15.23
CA ARG A 120 11.64 2.57 16.35
C ARG A 120 12.58 3.23 17.36
N ALA A 121 13.36 4.22 16.92
CA ALA A 121 14.22 5.00 17.80
C ALA A 121 13.49 6.13 18.54
N GLY A 122 12.16 6.26 18.39
CA GLY A 122 11.38 7.33 19.01
C GLY A 122 11.63 8.72 18.41
N LYS A 123 12.22 8.79 17.21
CA LYS A 123 12.59 10.06 16.53
C LYS A 123 11.55 10.53 15.50
N GLY A 124 10.34 9.97 15.56
CA GLY A 124 9.27 10.23 14.60
C GLY A 124 9.37 9.39 13.31
N LEU A 125 8.38 9.56 12.45
CA LEU A 125 8.26 8.82 11.18
C LEU A 125 8.66 9.71 10.00
N TYR A 126 9.83 9.43 9.42
CA TYR A 126 10.30 10.11 8.22
C TYR A 126 11.09 9.16 7.34
N CYS A 127 11.20 9.48 6.04
CA CYS A 127 12.04 8.70 5.15
C CYS A 127 13.53 8.99 5.43
N ASN A 128 14.29 7.97 5.83
CA ASN A 128 15.73 8.08 6.04
C ASN A 128 16.51 7.77 4.74
N PRO A 129 17.03 8.78 4.03
CA PRO A 129 17.74 8.58 2.76
C PRO A 129 19.11 7.89 2.93
N MET A 130 19.65 7.78 4.15
CA MET A 130 20.94 7.10 4.36
C MET A 130 20.87 5.59 4.06
N VAL A 131 19.68 4.97 4.16
CA VAL A 131 19.48 3.55 3.81
C VAL A 131 19.61 3.33 2.30
N TRP A 132 19.31 4.32 1.47
CA TRP A 132 19.49 4.26 0.00
C TRP A 132 20.96 4.22 -0.42
N ARG A 133 21.84 4.89 0.32
CA ARG A 133 23.27 5.01 -0.04
C ARG A 133 24.12 3.83 0.42
N SER A 134 23.64 3.04 1.39
CA SER A 134 24.43 1.96 2.00
C SER A 134 24.41 0.63 1.24
N GLY A 135 23.62 0.49 0.16
CA GLY A 135 23.57 -0.76 -0.61
C GLY A 135 23.17 -2.02 0.18
N LEU A 136 22.52 -1.82 1.34
CA LEU A 136 22.00 -2.87 2.23
C LEU A 136 20.50 -3.05 2.03
#